data_AF-A0A0S2F5B3-F1
#
_entry.id   AF-A0A0S2F5B3-F1
#
_cell.length_a   1.000
_cell.length_b   1.000
_cell.length_c   1.000
_cell.angle_alpha   90.00
_cell.angle_beta   90.00
_cell.angle_gamma   90.00
#
_symmetry.space_group_name_H-M   'P 1'
#
loop_
_entity.id
_entity.type
_entity.pdbx_description
1 polymer ?
#
loop_
_entity_poly.entity_id
_entity_poly.type
_entity_poly.pdbx_seq_one_letter_code
_entity_poly.pdbx_strand_id
1 'polypeptide(L)'
;MRWIVVFAAAGLLAGCATNRPAGLSSQSLVGTWRCGPIAVPDPNYDLVVSTETINQADGRYTSLATSVITQPGKSPVVIRDRASGTWLLEGDILVSKIEEVKFLSSSDSWISNERGQKVQDDMLKKKSVYRSRILKLTGRTLRIVPVESTYKEAEVESLCKRT
;
A
#
# COMPACT_ATOMS: atom_id res chain seq x y z
N MET A 1 -48.65 12.19 -50.31
CA MET A 1 -47.18 11.93 -50.26
C MET A 1 -46.79 11.90 -48.79
N ARG A 2 -46.52 10.71 -48.19
CA ARG A 2 -45.17 10.08 -48.06
C ARG A 2 -44.21 11.04 -47.32
N TRP A 3 -43.76 10.86 -46.08
CA TRP A 3 -43.25 9.67 -45.39
C TRP A 3 -43.27 9.81 -43.85
N ILE A 4 -43.35 8.67 -43.16
CA ILE A 4 -42.97 8.45 -41.75
C ILE A 4 -41.43 8.38 -41.68
N VAL A 5 -40.81 9.05 -40.71
CA VAL A 5 -39.46 8.68 -40.24
C VAL A 5 -39.50 8.54 -38.72
N VAL A 6 -39.49 7.29 -38.28
CA VAL A 6 -39.18 6.84 -36.92
C VAL A 6 -37.67 6.96 -36.76
N PHE A 7 -37.20 7.79 -35.83
CA PHE A 7 -35.82 7.69 -35.34
C PHE A 7 -35.82 6.88 -34.04
N ALA A 8 -35.43 5.62 -34.18
CA ALA A 8 -34.94 4.82 -33.07
C ALA A 8 -33.59 5.40 -32.62
N ALA A 9 -33.55 6.05 -31.46
CA ALA A 9 -32.29 6.33 -30.78
C ALA A 9 -31.85 5.05 -30.08
N ALA A 10 -31.11 4.22 -30.82
CA ALA A 10 -30.33 3.12 -30.29
C ALA A 10 -29.31 3.65 -29.27
N GLY A 11 -29.16 2.90 -28.17
CA GLY A 11 -28.40 3.30 -27.00
C GLY A 11 -26.91 3.52 -27.25
N LEU A 12 -26.38 4.46 -26.47
CA LEU A 12 -24.98 4.48 -26.08
C LEU A 12 -24.96 4.33 -24.57
N LEU A 13 -25.03 3.08 -24.10
CA LEU A 13 -24.43 2.74 -22.82
C LEU A 13 -22.92 2.93 -23.02
N ALA A 14 -22.46 4.15 -22.80
CA ALA A 14 -21.06 4.46 -22.59
C ALA A 14 -20.66 3.72 -21.31
N GLY A 15 -20.32 2.44 -21.46
CA GLY A 15 -19.64 1.70 -20.42
C GLY A 15 -18.33 2.44 -20.17
N CYS A 16 -18.24 3.09 -19.00
CA CYS A 16 -16.98 3.58 -18.49
C CYS A 16 -16.02 2.41 -18.48
N ALA A 17 -15.14 2.33 -19.48
CA ALA A 17 -14.02 1.41 -19.50
C ALA A 17 -13.15 1.80 -18.31
N THR A 18 -13.35 1.12 -17.19
CA THR A 18 -12.43 1.18 -16.07
C THR A 18 -11.12 0.63 -16.61
N ASN A 19 -10.11 1.51 -16.76
CA ASN A 19 -8.75 1.16 -17.18
C ASN A 19 -8.08 0.30 -16.09
N ARG A 20 -8.60 -0.91 -15.88
CA ARG A 20 -8.06 -1.87 -14.92
C ARG A 20 -6.83 -2.50 -15.55
N PRO A 21 -5.69 -2.59 -14.83
CA PRO A 21 -4.51 -3.29 -15.33
C PRO A 21 -4.86 -4.71 -15.77
N ALA A 22 -4.38 -5.12 -16.95
CA ALA A 22 -4.66 -6.45 -17.48
C ALA A 22 -4.23 -7.55 -16.50
N GLY A 23 -5.09 -8.53 -16.26
CA GLY A 23 -4.83 -9.63 -15.33
C GLY A 23 -4.97 -9.28 -13.85
N LEU A 24 -5.39 -8.05 -13.50
CA LEU A 24 -5.62 -7.67 -12.12
C LEU A 24 -6.92 -8.28 -11.57
N SER A 25 -6.77 -9.10 -10.55
CA SER A 25 -7.83 -9.68 -9.72
C SER A 25 -7.35 -9.84 -8.28
N SER A 26 -8.24 -10.06 -7.32
CA SER A 26 -7.82 -10.36 -5.94
C SER A 26 -6.89 -11.58 -5.92
N GLN A 27 -7.25 -12.63 -6.67
CA GLN A 27 -6.41 -13.83 -6.76
C GLN A 27 -5.00 -13.55 -7.29
N SER A 28 -4.86 -12.58 -8.22
CA SER A 28 -3.55 -12.18 -8.76
C SER A 28 -2.64 -11.47 -7.74
N LEU A 29 -3.18 -11.03 -6.60
CA LEU A 29 -2.46 -10.34 -5.52
C LEU A 29 -2.16 -11.25 -4.32
N VAL A 30 -2.76 -12.44 -4.26
CA VAL A 30 -2.46 -13.45 -3.23
C VAL A 30 -1.00 -13.89 -3.36
N GLY A 31 -0.30 -14.01 -2.24
CA GLY A 31 1.10 -14.42 -2.16
C GLY A 31 1.98 -13.46 -1.36
N THR A 32 3.29 -13.69 -1.39
CA THR A 32 4.29 -12.87 -0.70
C THR A 32 4.90 -11.86 -1.66
N TRP A 33 4.95 -10.60 -1.22
CA TRP A 33 5.44 -9.47 -1.98
C TRP A 33 6.49 -8.70 -1.18
N ARG A 34 7.67 -8.49 -1.77
CA ARG A 34 8.68 -7.59 -1.23
C ARG A 34 8.64 -6.26 -1.96
N CYS A 35 8.34 -5.18 -1.25
CA CYS A 35 8.25 -3.84 -1.80
C CYS A 35 9.39 -2.95 -1.30
N GLY A 36 9.87 -2.06 -2.16
CA GLY A 36 10.96 -1.13 -1.85
C GLY A 36 12.36 -1.71 -2.12
N PRO A 37 13.41 -1.00 -1.67
CA PRO A 37 13.37 0.19 -0.80
C PRO A 37 12.72 1.41 -1.48
N ILE A 38 11.93 2.18 -0.72
CA ILE A 38 11.29 3.42 -1.16
C ILE A 38 11.80 4.55 -0.27
N ALA A 39 12.31 5.63 -0.87
CA ALA A 39 12.61 6.85 -0.15
C ALA A 39 11.33 7.69 0.01
N VAL A 40 10.98 8.00 1.24
CA VAL A 40 9.88 8.91 1.60
C VAL A 40 10.51 10.24 1.99
N PRO A 41 10.32 11.32 1.22
CA PRO A 41 10.90 12.61 1.53
C PRO A 41 10.29 13.20 2.82
N ASP A 42 11.14 13.68 3.73
CA ASP A 42 10.77 14.52 4.87
C ASP A 42 11.86 15.60 5.05
N PRO A 43 11.51 16.86 5.35
CA PRO A 43 12.50 17.93 5.48
C PRO A 43 13.49 17.73 6.64
N ASN A 44 13.17 16.88 7.62
CA ASN A 44 13.96 16.71 8.83
C ASN A 44 14.78 15.41 8.87
N TYR A 45 14.44 14.43 8.03
CA TYR A 45 15.11 13.14 7.98
C TYR A 45 14.86 12.44 6.64
N ASP A 46 15.80 11.58 6.24
CA ASP A 46 15.58 10.64 5.15
C ASP A 46 14.94 9.37 5.71
N LEU A 47 13.77 9.00 5.19
CA LEU A 47 13.11 7.73 5.52
C LEU A 47 13.17 6.79 4.34
N VAL A 48 13.74 5.60 4.53
CA VAL A 48 13.70 4.51 3.56
C VAL A 48 12.89 3.35 4.13
N VAL A 49 11.86 2.93 3.42
CA VAL A 49 10.98 1.83 3.84
C VAL A 49 11.09 0.66 2.87
N SER A 50 11.18 -0.55 3.43
CA SER A 50 10.97 -1.80 2.70
C SER A 50 9.95 -2.66 3.44
N THR A 51 9.13 -3.40 2.70
CA THR A 51 8.15 -4.31 3.30
C THR A 51 8.21 -5.69 2.68
N GLU A 52 7.90 -6.71 3.48
CA GLU A 52 7.51 -8.03 3.01
C GLU A 52 6.08 -8.30 3.46
N THR A 53 5.16 -8.35 2.50
CA THR A 53 3.72 -8.43 2.71
C THR A 53 3.19 -9.76 2.21
N ILE A 54 2.41 -10.46 3.03
CA ILE A 54 1.74 -11.71 2.66
C ILE A 54 0.25 -11.43 2.57
N ASN A 55 -0.31 -11.54 1.37
CA ASN A 55 -1.74 -11.44 1.12
C ASN A 55 -2.34 -12.84 1.00
N GLN A 56 -3.22 -13.22 1.91
CA GLN A 56 -3.90 -14.52 1.90
C GLN A 56 -5.21 -14.47 1.11
N ALA A 57 -5.61 -15.59 0.51
CA ALA A 57 -6.82 -15.68 -0.32
C ALA A 57 -8.12 -15.40 0.44
N ASP A 58 -8.12 -15.58 1.76
CA ASP A 58 -9.24 -15.28 2.66
C ASP A 58 -9.34 -13.79 3.05
N GLY A 59 -8.49 -12.93 2.48
CA GLY A 59 -8.48 -11.50 2.76
C GLY A 59 -7.69 -11.11 3.99
N ARG A 60 -7.00 -12.03 4.69
CA ARG A 60 -6.03 -11.67 5.73
C ARG A 60 -4.70 -11.24 5.13
N TYR A 61 -4.01 -10.29 5.77
CA TYR A 61 -2.63 -9.97 5.41
C TYR A 61 -1.73 -9.79 6.63
N THR A 62 -0.44 -10.01 6.42
CA THR A 62 0.62 -9.60 7.34
C THR A 62 1.69 -8.82 6.57
N SER A 63 2.39 -7.90 7.23
CA SER A 63 3.48 -7.16 6.63
C SER A 63 4.60 -6.94 7.64
N LEU A 64 5.80 -7.37 7.30
CA LEU A 64 7.02 -6.99 8.01
C LEU A 64 7.57 -5.73 7.36
N ALA A 65 7.66 -4.63 8.10
CA ALA A 65 8.31 -3.42 7.63
C ALA A 65 9.71 -3.27 8.22
N THR A 66 10.62 -2.72 7.42
CA THR A 66 11.91 -2.20 7.86
C THR A 66 11.99 -0.75 7.44
N SER A 67 12.13 0.14 8.41
CA SER A 67 12.31 1.57 8.22
C SER A 67 13.72 1.96 8.60
N VAL A 68 14.40 2.70 7.73
CA VAL A 68 15.71 3.30 8.01
C VAL A 68 15.53 4.81 8.03
N ILE A 69 15.78 5.42 9.19
CA ILE A 69 15.63 6.86 9.42
C ILE A 69 17.03 7.45 9.57
N THR A 70 17.39 8.39 8.70
CA THR A 70 18.67 9.10 8.75
C THR A 70 18.43 10.57 9.04
N GLN A 71 19.00 11.08 10.14
CA GLN A 71 18.96 12.49 10.49
C GLN A 71 20.33 13.13 10.28
N PRO A 72 20.41 14.41 9.85
CA PRO A 72 21.68 15.10 9.71
C PRO A 72 22.52 15.04 10.99
N GLY A 73 23.77 14.60 10.86
CA GLY A 73 24.71 14.48 11.98
C GLY A 73 24.44 13.33 12.95
N LYS A 74 23.53 12.40 12.64
CA LYS A 74 23.25 11.23 13.48
C LYS A 74 23.43 9.92 12.71
N SER A 75 23.73 8.85 13.44
CA SER A 75 23.72 7.50 12.89
C SER A 75 22.31 7.08 12.45
N PRO A 76 22.16 6.33 11.34
CA PRO A 76 20.86 5.83 10.92
C PRO A 76 20.21 4.93 11.98
N VAL A 77 18.90 5.08 12.15
CA VAL A 77 18.09 4.24 13.03
C VAL A 77 17.28 3.27 12.19
N VAL A 78 17.39 1.98 12.49
CA VAL A 78 16.65 0.90 11.84
C VAL A 78 15.54 0.43 12.76
N ILE A 79 14.30 0.54 12.30
CA ILE A 79 13.10 0.09 13.01
C ILE A 79 12.50 -1.09 12.26
N ARG A 80 12.05 -2.11 12.99
CA ARG A 80 11.27 -3.22 12.44
C ARG A 80 9.96 -3.34 13.19
N ASP A 81 8.89 -3.52 12.43
CA ASP A 81 7.55 -3.75 12.94
C ASP A 81 6.82 -4.77 12.07
N ARG A 82 5.79 -5.40 12.65
CA ARG A 82 4.91 -6.33 11.96
C ARG A 82 3.48 -5.86 12.09
N ALA A 83 2.85 -5.59 10.95
CA ALA A 83 1.43 -5.31 10.87
C ALA A 83 0.64 -6.56 10.49
N SER A 84 -0.59 -6.66 10.98
CA SER A 84 -1.57 -7.65 10.55
C SER A 84 -2.98 -7.05 10.47
N GLY A 85 -3.79 -7.62 9.59
CA GLY A 85 -5.19 -7.24 9.44
C GLY A 85 -5.79 -7.83 8.18
N THR A 86 -6.57 -7.04 7.46
CA THR A 86 -7.29 -7.47 6.25
C THR A 86 -6.91 -6.67 5.01
N TRP A 87 -7.09 -7.29 3.85
CA TRP A 87 -6.89 -6.65 2.56
C TRP A 87 -8.02 -7.04 1.59
N LEU A 88 -8.31 -6.13 0.66
CA LEU A 88 -9.25 -6.36 -0.43
C LEU A 88 -8.88 -5.50 -1.65
N LEU A 89 -9.49 -5.79 -2.79
CA LEU A 89 -9.27 -5.07 -4.05
C LEU A 89 -10.56 -4.43 -4.55
N GLU A 90 -10.60 -3.10 -4.58
CA GLU A 90 -11.69 -2.27 -5.09
C GLU A 90 -11.29 -1.68 -6.46
N GLY A 91 -11.66 -2.37 -7.54
CA GLY A 91 -11.21 -1.98 -8.89
C GLY A 91 -9.69 -2.14 -9.06
N ASP A 92 -8.99 -1.01 -9.11
CA ASP A 92 -7.52 -0.90 -9.13
C ASP A 92 -6.92 -0.47 -7.78
N ILE A 93 -7.73 -0.30 -6.73
CA ILE A 93 -7.28 0.12 -5.40
C ILE A 93 -7.15 -1.10 -4.49
N LEU A 94 -5.92 -1.38 -4.05
CA LEU A 94 -5.64 -2.27 -2.92
C LEU A 94 -5.95 -1.51 -1.63
N VAL A 95 -6.89 -2.04 -0.84
CA VAL A 95 -7.24 -1.50 0.48
C VAL A 95 -6.68 -2.45 1.52
N SER A 96 -5.85 -1.95 2.43
CA SER A 96 -5.31 -2.68 3.57
C SER A 96 -5.82 -2.03 4.86
N LYS A 97 -6.50 -2.80 5.69
CA LYS A 97 -6.92 -2.38 7.03
C LYS A 97 -6.02 -3.07 8.06
N ILE A 98 -5.20 -2.29 8.71
CA ILE A 98 -4.35 -2.71 9.82
C ILE A 98 -5.21 -2.82 11.08
N GLU A 99 -5.11 -3.94 11.77
CA GLU A 99 -5.85 -4.21 13.01
C GLU A 99 -4.91 -4.32 14.20
N GLU A 100 -3.67 -4.75 13.95
CA GLU A 100 -2.61 -4.82 14.96
C GLU A 100 -1.27 -4.43 14.32
N VAL A 101 -0.44 -3.73 15.09
CA VAL A 101 0.97 -3.50 14.78
C VAL A 101 1.79 -3.94 15.98
N LYS A 102 2.80 -4.78 15.76
CA LYS A 102 3.78 -5.19 16.77
C LYS A 102 5.13 -4.56 16.48
N PHE A 103 5.62 -3.75 17.39
CA PHE A 103 7.00 -3.28 17.36
C PHE A 103 7.95 -4.45 17.65
N LEU A 104 8.95 -4.66 16.80
CA LEU A 104 9.88 -5.79 16.92
C LEU A 104 11.24 -5.36 17.46
N SER A 105 11.80 -4.27 16.93
CA SER A 105 13.14 -3.82 17.31
C SER A 105 13.44 -2.40 16.81
N SER A 106 14.38 -1.73 17.49
CA SER A 106 15.09 -0.55 17.01
C SER A 106 16.59 -0.75 17.17
N SER A 107 17.39 -0.21 16.25
CA SER A 107 18.84 -0.11 16.42
C SER A 107 19.26 1.03 17.37
N ASP A 108 18.35 1.95 17.68
CA ASP A 108 18.54 2.95 18.73
C ASP A 108 18.19 2.35 20.10
N SER A 109 19.20 2.24 20.97
CA SER A 109 19.07 1.68 22.33
C SER A 109 18.15 2.48 23.25
N TRP A 110 17.86 3.75 22.93
CA TRP A 110 16.93 4.59 23.69
C TRP A 110 15.46 4.28 23.38
N ILE A 111 15.19 3.49 22.34
CA ILE A 111 13.85 3.04 21.97
C ILE A 111 13.65 1.62 22.51
N SER A 112 13.10 1.51 23.72
CA SER A 112 12.66 0.24 24.26
C SER A 112 11.49 -0.34 23.46
N ASN A 113 11.25 -1.64 23.59
CA ASN A 113 10.11 -2.30 22.94
C ASN A 113 8.77 -1.69 23.38
N GLU A 114 8.61 -1.37 24.66
CA GLU A 114 7.38 -0.76 25.20
C GLU A 114 7.15 0.64 24.61
N ARG A 115 8.22 1.44 24.52
CA ARG A 115 8.15 2.78 23.93
C ARG A 115 7.83 2.70 22.43
N GLY A 116 8.51 1.81 21.71
CA GLY A 116 8.25 1.56 20.30
C GLY A 116 6.82 1.10 20.05
N GLN A 117 6.32 0.17 20.87
CA GLN A 117 4.95 -0.34 20.79
C GLN A 117 3.92 0.77 21.01
N LYS A 118 4.12 1.61 22.04
CA LYS A 118 3.21 2.74 22.30
C LYS A 118 3.10 3.70 21.11
N VAL A 119 4.23 3.99 20.45
CA VAL A 119 4.22 4.82 19.23
C VAL A 119 3.42 4.15 18.12
N GLN A 120 3.59 2.84 17.90
CA GLN A 120 2.84 2.10 16.88
C GLN A 120 1.34 2.07 17.18
N ASP A 121 0.94 1.86 18.43
CA ASP A 121 -0.46 1.88 18.85
C ASP A 121 -1.10 3.26 18.61
N ASP A 122 -0.38 4.33 18.92
CA ASP A 122 -0.86 5.70 18.71
C ASP A 122 -0.93 6.06 17.22
N MET A 123 -0.05 5.51 16.38
CA MET A 123 -0.13 5.65 14.93
C MET A 123 -1.31 4.88 14.35
N LEU A 124 -1.55 3.65 14.82
CA LEU A 124 -2.67 2.83 14.39
C LEU A 124 -4.02 3.48 14.70
N LYS A 125 -4.17 4.11 15.88
CA LYS A 125 -5.36 4.88 16.25
C LYS A 125 -5.63 6.06 15.32
N LYS A 126 -4.58 6.69 14.79
CA LYS A 126 -4.70 7.81 13.84
C LYS A 126 -5.12 7.34 12.46
N LYS A 127 -4.57 6.21 12.00
CA LYS A 127 -4.88 5.65 10.68
C LYS A 127 -4.64 4.14 10.66
N SER A 128 -5.72 3.41 10.42
CA SER A 128 -5.73 1.96 10.24
C SER A 128 -6.00 1.53 8.81
N VAL A 129 -6.55 2.40 7.95
CA VAL A 129 -6.87 2.05 6.56
C VAL A 129 -5.90 2.74 5.61
N TYR A 130 -5.26 1.93 4.77
CA TYR A 130 -4.30 2.36 3.77
C TYR A 130 -4.79 1.94 2.39
N ARG A 131 -4.70 2.85 1.43
CA ARG A 131 -5.13 2.63 0.04
C ARG A 131 -3.94 2.79 -0.87
N SER A 132 -3.80 1.89 -1.83
CA SER A 132 -2.76 1.95 -2.85
C SER A 132 -3.34 1.65 -4.21
N ARG A 133 -3.14 2.54 -5.17
CA ARG A 133 -3.52 2.30 -6.56
C ARG A 133 -2.52 1.39 -7.23
N ILE A 134 -3.01 0.36 -7.92
CA ILE A 134 -2.21 -0.56 -8.70
C ILE A 134 -2.02 0.01 -10.10
N LEU A 135 -0.79 0.41 -10.40
CA LEU A 135 -0.42 0.99 -11.69
C LEU A 135 -0.13 -0.08 -12.73
N LYS A 136 0.51 -1.18 -12.31
CA LYS A 136 0.90 -2.29 -13.19
C LYS A 136 1.07 -3.58 -12.41
N LEU A 137 0.64 -4.69 -12.99
CA LEU A 137 0.89 -6.04 -12.50
C LEU A 137 1.41 -6.90 -13.65
N THR A 138 2.51 -7.61 -13.43
CA THR A 138 3.07 -8.57 -14.40
C THR A 138 3.53 -9.81 -13.64
N GLY A 139 2.60 -10.64 -13.16
CA GLY A 139 2.82 -11.95 -12.51
C GLY A 139 3.75 -11.96 -11.27
N ARG A 140 5.01 -11.58 -11.47
CA ARG A 140 6.09 -11.44 -10.49
C ARG A 140 6.35 -10.03 -10.01
N THR A 141 5.88 -8.98 -10.70
CA THR A 141 6.10 -7.60 -10.24
C THR A 141 4.81 -6.81 -10.19
N LEU A 142 4.73 -5.92 -9.20
CA LEU A 142 3.59 -5.07 -8.92
C LEU A 142 4.11 -3.65 -8.72
N ARG A 143 3.56 -2.68 -9.45
CA ARG A 143 3.81 -1.24 -9.25
C ARG A 143 2.59 -0.63 -8.60
N ILE A 144 2.77 -0.01 -7.45
CA ILE A 144 1.69 0.65 -6.70
C ILE A 144 2.10 2.05 -6.29
N VAL A 145 1.11 2.91 -6.05
CA VAL A 145 1.32 4.21 -5.42
C VAL A 145 0.28 4.38 -4.31
N PRO A 146 0.67 4.77 -3.08
CA PRO A 146 -0.29 5.12 -2.04
C PRO A 146 -1.22 6.23 -2.52
N VAL A 147 -2.50 6.15 -2.16
CA VAL A 147 -3.49 7.19 -2.42
C VAL A 147 -4.14 7.58 -1.11
N GLU A 148 -4.53 8.85 -0.99
CA GLU A 148 -5.12 9.39 0.24
C GLU A 148 -4.16 9.19 1.44
N SER A 149 -2.86 9.39 1.20
CA SER A 149 -1.84 9.31 2.24
C SER A 149 -2.03 10.40 3.29
N THR A 150 -1.62 10.12 4.53
CA THR A 150 -1.63 11.14 5.60
C THR A 150 -0.67 12.29 5.27
N TYR A 151 0.44 11.96 4.62
CA TYR A 151 1.47 12.87 4.15
C TYR A 151 1.55 12.73 2.63
N LYS A 152 1.56 13.85 1.91
CA LYS A 152 1.59 13.85 0.44
C LYS A 152 2.90 13.30 -0.10
N GLU A 153 3.95 13.54 0.65
CA GLU A 153 5.30 13.03 0.48
C GLU A 153 5.36 11.49 0.48
N ALA A 154 4.38 10.82 1.08
CA ALA A 154 4.28 9.36 1.07
C ALA A 154 3.58 8.80 -0.18
N GLU A 155 3.04 9.63 -1.09
CA GLU A 155 2.48 9.20 -2.38
C GLU A 155 3.60 8.92 -3.42
N VAL A 156 4.59 8.09 -3.02
CA VAL A 156 5.72 7.67 -3.84
C VAL A 156 5.45 6.28 -4.42
N GLU A 157 5.79 6.09 -5.69
CA GLU A 157 5.65 4.81 -6.34
C GLU A 157 6.55 3.74 -5.69
N SER A 158 5.96 2.57 -5.45
CA SER A 158 6.64 1.38 -4.97
C SER A 158 6.67 0.30 -6.05
N LEU A 159 7.84 -0.32 -6.22
CA LEU A 159 7.98 -1.57 -6.96
C LEU A 159 8.04 -2.74 -5.96
N CYS A 160 7.13 -3.68 -6.15
CA CYS A 160 7.06 -4.93 -5.41
C CYS A 160 7.43 -6.12 -6.29
N LYS A 161 8.13 -7.09 -5.71
CA LYS A 161 8.50 -8.36 -6.34
C LYS A 161 7.88 -9.51 -5.55
N ARG A 162 7.26 -10.45 -6.27
CA ARG A 162 6.75 -11.69 -5.70
C ARG A 162 7.93 -12.60 -5.34
N THR A 163 7.84 -13.27 -4.20
CA THR A 163 8.83 -14.26 -3.72
C THR A 163 8.24 -15.64 -3.64
#